data_AF-A0A958GI29-F1
#
_entry.id   AF-A0A958GI29-F1
#
_cell.length_a   1.000
_cell.length_b   1.000
_cell.length_c   1.000
_cell.angle_alpha   90.00
_cell.angle_beta   90.00
_cell.angle_gamma   90.00
#
_symmetry.space_group_name_H-M   'P 1'
#
loop_
_entity.id
_entity.type
_entity.pdbx_description
1 polymer ?
#
loop_
_entity_poly.entity_id
_entity_poly.type
_entity_poly.pdbx_seq_one_letter_code
_entity_poly.pdbx_strand_id
1 'polypeptide(L)'
;MLGFRLAFSLLRIPRLFVSLLLFPLFLSVVLLVVQLLGSTILIRAVDSNPGQLKARLNALEDQSFLRQIIYGDPGKIKHLDVCRWQEVPMENGQLIEMPPSDTCKPDRLDVALHVAHPESYDSSHYEEILSGNFERLHICKSRCAPDVILNPEKNGGRADAYSIPTLLLLNRAFLDETVNNDFIKLANTRNKIMNLIGIQYLHAEGYDAPVQLTAVSLELAVLGSIASIIIVGLWLAIRAHRKVLDYFARSGALLPMVAALGKREFYAAIWLVTGLRVGAFLVASVPSTYFLFQKLGEQEDWRGIFQQDLGHFLLWLFALIMSFTFAAIVASIADLKHRHGYFSILYRYIPLILSIVGGVLWTGSFLLPSGAGAFRGLLTSLPILGIGPIILGPLFQPSFNVLALHTLLTASLIVLLVRSNARWFAAHLEEL
;
A
#
# COMPACT_ATOMS: atom_id res chain seq x y z
N MET A 1 -12.54 -23.82 -23.72
CA MET A 1 -11.58 -23.99 -24.84
C MET A 1 -11.93 -23.14 -26.07
N LEU A 2 -13.18 -23.14 -26.56
CA LEU A 2 -13.56 -22.40 -27.78
C LEU A 2 -13.30 -20.89 -27.71
N GLY A 3 -13.70 -20.22 -26.62
CA GLY A 3 -13.48 -18.78 -26.43
C GLY A 3 -11.99 -18.37 -26.41
N PHE A 4 -11.10 -19.25 -25.93
CA PHE A 4 -9.65 -19.01 -25.97
C PHE A 4 -9.11 -19.07 -27.41
N ARG A 5 -9.52 -20.09 -28.18
CA ARG A 5 -9.17 -20.17 -29.61
C ARG A 5 -9.66 -18.94 -30.37
N LEU A 6 -10.89 -18.50 -30.09
CA LEU A 6 -11.45 -17.30 -30.71
C LEU A 6 -10.67 -16.03 -30.33
N ALA A 7 -10.32 -15.84 -29.07
CA ALA A 7 -9.51 -14.70 -28.63
C ALA A 7 -8.17 -14.64 -29.39
N PHE A 8 -7.49 -15.78 -29.54
CA PHE A 8 -6.27 -15.87 -30.35
C PHE A 8 -6.51 -15.60 -31.84
N SER A 9 -7.60 -16.10 -32.41
CA SER A 9 -7.97 -15.80 -33.80
C SER A 9 -8.23 -14.31 -34.03
N LEU A 10 -8.90 -13.63 -33.10
CA LEU A 10 -9.10 -12.17 -33.16
C LEU A 10 -7.77 -11.41 -33.12
N LEU A 11 -6.81 -11.89 -32.32
CA LEU A 11 -5.46 -11.33 -32.25
C LEU A 11 -4.59 -11.63 -33.48
N ARG A 12 -4.96 -12.60 -34.32
CA ARG A 12 -4.24 -12.85 -35.59
C ARG A 12 -4.61 -11.87 -36.70
N ILE A 13 -5.77 -11.21 -36.60
CA ILE A 13 -6.22 -10.23 -37.59
C ILE A 13 -5.44 -8.93 -37.36
N PRO A 14 -4.57 -8.46 -38.28
CA PRO A 14 -3.62 -7.38 -38.00
C PRO A 14 -4.28 -6.08 -37.54
N ARG A 15 -5.40 -5.67 -38.17
CA ARG A 15 -6.14 -4.46 -37.77
C ARG A 15 -6.72 -4.57 -36.36
N LEU A 16 -7.25 -5.74 -36.01
CA LEU A 16 -7.77 -6.00 -34.67
C LEU A 16 -6.61 -6.10 -33.67
N PHE A 17 -5.52 -6.80 -33.97
CA PHE A 17 -4.33 -6.82 -33.11
C PHE A 17 -3.83 -5.41 -32.77
N VAL A 18 -3.70 -4.55 -33.78
CA VAL A 18 -3.23 -3.16 -33.59
C VAL A 18 -4.21 -2.37 -32.73
N SER A 19 -5.51 -2.42 -33.04
CA SER A 19 -6.53 -1.67 -32.31
C SER A 19 -6.80 -2.20 -30.89
N LEU A 20 -6.75 -3.52 -30.72
CA LEU A 20 -7.10 -4.21 -29.49
C LEU A 20 -5.93 -4.27 -28.52
N LEU A 21 -4.73 -4.58 -28.99
CA LEU A 21 -3.59 -4.89 -28.13
C LEU A 21 -2.48 -3.84 -28.26
N LEU A 22 -1.94 -3.66 -29.48
CA LEU A 22 -0.71 -2.88 -29.67
C LEU A 22 -0.89 -1.40 -29.34
N PHE A 23 -1.92 -0.73 -29.88
CA PHE A 23 -2.12 0.70 -29.69
C PHE A 23 -2.43 1.07 -28.24
N PRO A 24 -3.34 0.36 -27.52
CA PRO A 24 -3.54 0.61 -26.09
C PRO A 24 -2.27 0.37 -25.28
N LEU A 25 -1.51 -0.70 -25.54
CA LEU A 25 -0.24 -0.97 -24.86
C LEU A 25 0.79 0.13 -25.12
N PHE A 26 0.94 0.55 -26.38
CA PHE A 26 1.84 1.64 -26.74
C PHE A 26 1.46 2.94 -26.02
N LEU A 27 0.18 3.32 -26.03
CA LEU A 27 -0.30 4.51 -25.34
C LEU A 27 -0.06 4.42 -23.83
N SER A 28 -0.29 3.26 -23.25
CA SER A 28 -0.02 2.97 -21.85
C SER A 28 1.48 3.08 -21.50
N VAL A 29 2.39 2.64 -22.38
CA VAL A 29 3.85 2.80 -22.21
C VAL A 29 4.26 4.27 -22.35
N VAL A 30 3.69 5.02 -23.29
CA VAL A 30 3.95 6.45 -23.43
C VAL A 30 3.52 7.21 -22.16
N LEU A 31 2.33 6.92 -21.65
CA LEU A 31 1.82 7.51 -20.41
C LEU A 31 2.67 7.15 -19.20
N LEU A 32 3.14 5.90 -19.13
CA LEU A 32 4.09 5.45 -18.12
C LEU A 32 5.36 6.30 -18.14
N VAL A 33 5.98 6.49 -19.31
CA VAL A 33 7.19 7.32 -19.45
C VAL A 33 6.94 8.76 -19.04
N VAL A 34 5.86 9.39 -19.53
CA VAL A 34 5.50 10.78 -19.18
C VAL A 34 5.31 10.92 -17.68
N GLN A 35 4.63 9.97 -17.06
CA GLN A 35 4.34 10.03 -15.63
C GLN A 35 5.60 9.82 -14.79
N LEU A 36 6.47 8.88 -15.18
CA LEU A 36 7.75 8.66 -14.49
C LEU A 36 8.65 9.90 -14.55
N LEU A 37 8.71 10.57 -15.70
CA LEU A 37 9.42 11.84 -15.85
C LEU A 37 8.81 12.93 -14.95
N GLY A 38 7.48 13.06 -14.95
CA GLY A 38 6.76 14.02 -14.10
C GLY A 38 7.00 13.78 -12.61
N SER A 39 6.91 12.54 -12.14
CA SER A 39 7.19 12.18 -10.75
C SER A 39 8.63 12.46 -10.37
N THR A 40 9.60 12.18 -11.26
CA THR A 40 11.02 12.46 -11.01
C THR A 40 11.27 13.97 -10.85
N ILE A 41 10.67 14.79 -11.70
CA ILE A 41 10.76 16.25 -11.61
C ILE A 41 10.14 16.75 -10.30
N LEU A 42 8.96 16.22 -9.93
CA LEU A 42 8.26 16.60 -8.71
C LEU A 42 9.06 16.24 -7.45
N ILE A 43 9.62 15.03 -7.38
CA ILE A 43 10.46 14.59 -6.25
C ILE A 43 11.66 15.54 -6.09
N ARG A 44 12.38 15.83 -7.18
CA ARG A 44 13.52 16.76 -7.17
C ARG A 44 13.13 18.19 -6.77
N ALA A 45 11.94 18.64 -7.13
CA ALA A 45 11.44 19.95 -6.75
C ALA A 45 11.07 20.02 -5.25
N VAL A 46 10.48 18.97 -4.70
CA VAL A 46 10.07 18.90 -3.29
C VAL A 46 11.27 18.86 -2.34
N ASP A 47 12.35 18.16 -2.69
CA ASP A 47 13.56 18.10 -1.87
C ASP A 47 14.32 19.44 -1.76
N SER A 48 13.99 20.43 -2.59
CA SER A 48 14.81 21.64 -2.76
C SER A 48 14.40 22.87 -1.92
N ASN A 49 13.29 22.84 -1.16
CA ASN A 49 12.76 24.07 -0.54
C ASN A 49 12.60 24.00 1.01
N PRO A 50 13.69 24.23 1.77
CA PRO A 50 13.69 24.18 3.24
C PRO A 50 12.78 25.25 3.89
N GLY A 51 12.50 26.36 3.21
CA GLY A 51 11.60 27.41 3.71
C GLY A 51 10.13 26.98 3.76
N GLN A 52 9.70 26.11 2.85
CA GLN A 52 8.33 25.57 2.84
C GLN A 52 8.14 24.45 3.86
N LEU A 53 9.22 23.71 4.19
CA LEU A 53 9.20 22.71 5.25
C LEU A 53 8.94 23.37 6.61
N LYS A 54 9.58 24.51 6.90
CA LYS A 54 9.34 25.29 8.13
C LYS A 54 7.89 25.74 8.27
N ALA A 55 7.29 26.28 7.20
CA ALA A 55 5.89 26.70 7.23
C ALA A 55 4.91 25.52 7.41
N ARG A 56 5.22 24.33 6.85
CA ARG A 56 4.42 23.11 7.02
C ARG A 56 4.57 22.50 8.42
N LEU A 57 5.77 22.54 9.00
CA LEU A 57 6.03 22.07 10.36
C LEU A 57 5.28 22.91 11.39
N ASN A 58 5.36 24.24 11.27
CA ASN A 58 4.63 25.15 12.16
C ASN A 58 3.09 25.00 12.01
N ALA A 59 2.59 24.64 10.82
CA ALA A 59 1.16 24.37 10.62
C ALA A 59 0.70 23.01 11.19
N LEU A 60 1.62 22.04 11.35
CA LEU A 60 1.36 20.75 12.00
C LEU A 60 1.52 20.83 13.53
N GLU A 61 2.33 21.77 14.02
CA GLU A 61 2.57 22.07 15.43
C GLU A 61 1.29 22.50 16.16
N ASP A 62 0.49 23.37 15.53
CA ASP A 62 -0.82 23.84 16.00
C ASP A 62 -1.89 22.74 16.10
N GLN A 63 -1.63 21.54 15.54
CA GLN A 63 -2.56 20.42 15.64
C GLN A 63 -2.35 19.63 16.92
N SER A 64 -2.85 20.19 18.02
CA SER A 64 -3.20 19.47 19.26
C SER A 64 -4.20 18.31 19.04
N PHE A 65 -4.79 18.25 17.85
CA PHE A 65 -5.71 17.24 17.37
C PHE A 65 -5.17 15.80 17.47
N LEU A 66 -3.87 15.56 17.21
CA LEU A 66 -3.32 14.20 17.31
C LEU A 66 -3.37 13.66 18.74
N ARG A 67 -2.95 14.47 19.72
CA ARG A 67 -3.04 14.10 21.14
C ARG A 67 -4.49 14.02 21.61
N GLN A 68 -5.35 14.91 21.10
CA GLN A 68 -6.78 14.82 21.36
C GLN A 68 -7.40 13.52 20.85
N ILE A 69 -6.98 13.01 19.69
CA ILE A 69 -7.45 11.71 19.18
C ILE A 69 -6.91 10.56 20.03
N ILE A 70 -5.62 10.59 20.38
CA ILE A 70 -4.94 9.46 21.02
C ILE A 70 -5.24 9.39 22.52
N TYR A 71 -5.08 10.52 23.22
CA TYR A 71 -5.20 10.64 24.67
C TYR A 71 -6.52 11.28 25.12
N GLY A 72 -7.34 11.81 24.19
CA GLY A 72 -8.53 12.58 24.55
C GLY A 72 -8.25 14.02 25.01
N ASP A 73 -6.98 14.37 25.20
CA ASP A 73 -6.53 15.69 25.66
C ASP A 73 -5.54 16.30 24.64
N PRO A 74 -5.78 17.53 24.14
CA PRO A 74 -4.82 18.25 23.30
C PRO A 74 -3.50 18.63 24.00
N GLY A 75 -3.48 18.69 25.33
CA GLY A 75 -2.37 19.15 26.16
C GLY A 75 -1.10 18.29 26.06
N LYS A 76 0.06 18.89 26.39
CA LYS A 76 1.30 18.14 26.61
C LYS A 76 1.13 17.26 27.84
N ILE A 77 1.62 16.01 27.77
CA ILE A 77 1.71 15.14 28.95
C ILE A 77 2.64 15.81 29.97
N LYS A 78 2.17 15.95 31.22
CA LYS A 78 2.82 16.79 32.23
C LYS A 78 4.13 16.22 32.77
N HIS A 79 4.28 14.90 32.76
CA HIS A 79 5.45 14.20 33.28
C HIS A 79 5.65 12.89 32.52
N LEU A 80 6.90 12.56 32.19
CA LEU A 80 7.29 11.28 31.62
C LEU A 80 7.79 10.38 32.76
N ASP A 81 7.07 9.31 33.05
CA ASP A 81 7.44 8.39 34.13
C ASP A 81 8.54 7.42 33.65
N VAL A 82 9.69 7.44 34.31
CA VAL A 82 10.83 6.59 33.94
C VAL A 82 10.86 5.34 34.81
N CYS A 83 10.65 4.18 34.17
CA CYS A 83 10.60 2.88 34.79
C CYS A 83 11.86 2.07 34.48
N ARG A 84 12.78 1.96 35.45
CA ARG A 84 14.01 1.15 35.31
C ARG A 84 13.76 -0.27 35.81
N TRP A 85 13.82 -1.23 34.90
CA TRP A 85 13.64 -2.64 35.22
C TRP A 85 14.89 -3.22 35.87
N GLN A 86 14.68 -4.20 36.75
CA GLN A 86 15.75 -4.83 37.52
C GLN A 86 15.73 -6.35 37.32
N GLU A 87 16.90 -6.98 37.42
CA GLU A 87 17.02 -8.43 37.39
C GLU A 87 16.81 -9.00 38.79
N VAL A 88 15.71 -9.73 38.97
CA VAL A 88 15.36 -10.35 40.24
C VAL A 88 15.69 -11.85 40.15
N PRO A 89 16.43 -12.42 41.13
CA PRO A 89 16.68 -13.85 41.19
C PRO A 89 15.39 -14.61 41.54
N MET A 90 15.00 -15.56 40.71
CA MET A 90 13.94 -16.52 41.02
C MET A 90 14.45 -17.66 41.90
N GLU A 91 13.52 -18.40 42.53
CA GLU A 91 13.82 -19.55 43.40
C GLU A 91 14.66 -20.65 42.72
N ASN A 92 14.63 -20.72 41.39
CA ASN A 92 15.42 -21.64 40.57
C ASN A 92 16.83 -21.12 40.21
N GLY A 93 17.23 -19.95 40.72
CA GLY A 93 18.50 -19.28 40.43
C GLY A 93 18.56 -18.55 39.08
N GLN A 94 17.46 -18.53 38.31
CA GLN A 94 17.40 -17.75 37.07
C GLN A 94 17.13 -16.27 37.40
N LEU A 95 17.89 -15.37 36.78
CA LEU A 95 17.61 -13.94 36.82
C LEU A 95 16.50 -13.63 35.82
N ILE A 96 15.42 -13.01 36.30
CA ILE A 96 14.33 -12.55 35.46
C ILE A 96 14.16 -11.05 35.60
N GLU A 97 14.04 -10.40 34.46
CA GLU A 97 13.79 -8.98 34.38
C GLU A 97 12.34 -8.67 34.79
N MET A 98 12.15 -7.80 35.78
CA MET A 98 10.85 -7.41 36.30
C MET A 98 10.73 -5.88 36.44
N PRO A 99 9.51 -5.32 36.28
CA PRO A 99 9.27 -3.91 36.52
C PRO A 99 9.39 -3.60 38.03
N PRO A 100 9.80 -2.38 38.40
CA PRO A 100 9.97 -1.98 39.80
C PRO A 100 8.65 -1.90 40.58
N SER A 101 7.52 -1.74 39.88
CA SER A 101 6.18 -1.65 40.45
C SER A 101 5.13 -2.11 39.43
N ASP A 102 3.91 -2.37 39.90
CA ASP A 102 2.77 -2.70 39.03
C ASP A 102 2.40 -1.55 38.06
N THR A 103 2.66 -0.29 38.45
CA THR A 103 2.44 0.90 37.60
C THR A 103 3.45 0.99 36.46
N CYS A 104 4.60 0.32 36.60
CA CYS A 104 5.65 0.24 35.58
C CYS A 104 5.51 -0.98 34.66
N LYS A 105 4.35 -1.65 34.63
CA LYS A 105 4.06 -2.63 33.59
C LYS A 105 3.94 -1.94 32.23
N PRO A 106 4.48 -2.52 31.15
CA PRO A 106 4.39 -1.91 29.83
C PRO A 106 2.94 -1.84 29.39
N ASP A 107 2.52 -0.68 28.92
CA ASP A 107 1.17 -0.46 28.40
C ASP A 107 1.23 0.05 26.95
N ARG A 108 0.06 0.20 26.34
CA ARG A 108 -0.08 0.83 25.03
C ARG A 108 0.38 2.28 25.10
N LEU A 109 0.94 2.78 24.01
CA LEU A 109 1.46 4.15 23.92
C LEU A 109 2.65 4.45 24.84
N ASP A 110 3.22 3.45 25.52
CA ASP A 110 4.50 3.58 26.21
C ASP A 110 5.66 3.34 25.24
N VAL A 111 6.87 3.73 25.67
CA VAL A 111 8.11 3.51 24.94
C VAL A 111 9.12 2.76 25.80
N ALA A 112 9.84 1.83 25.19
CA ALA A 112 10.92 1.07 25.81
C ALA A 112 12.26 1.47 25.22
N LEU A 113 13.29 1.46 26.05
CA LEU A 113 14.69 1.62 25.70
C LEU A 113 15.42 0.34 26.10
N HIS A 114 15.82 -0.44 25.08
CA HIS A 114 16.49 -1.72 25.23
C HIS A 114 18.01 -1.51 25.31
N VAL A 115 18.58 -1.73 26.50
CA VAL A 115 19.99 -1.43 26.82
C VAL A 115 20.59 -2.55 27.66
N ALA A 116 21.90 -2.76 27.56
CA ALA A 116 22.57 -3.85 28.30
C ALA A 116 22.47 -3.71 29.83
N HIS A 117 22.47 -2.47 30.34
CA HIS A 117 22.49 -2.15 31.77
C HIS A 117 21.43 -1.09 32.14
N PRO A 118 20.17 -1.49 32.37
CA PRO A 118 19.07 -0.56 32.63
C PRO A 118 19.25 0.36 33.83
N GLU A 119 19.90 -0.13 34.89
CA GLU A 119 20.08 0.61 36.13
C GLU A 119 21.02 1.80 35.98
N SER A 120 22.08 1.66 35.15
CA SER A 120 23.13 2.65 35.00
C SER A 120 23.04 3.47 33.71
N TYR A 121 22.08 3.19 32.84
CA TYR A 121 21.97 3.86 31.54
C TYR A 121 21.49 5.30 31.69
N ASP A 122 22.19 6.26 31.08
CA ASP A 122 21.77 7.66 31.04
C ASP A 122 20.69 7.88 29.97
N SER A 123 19.44 8.04 30.43
CA SER A 123 18.27 8.24 29.59
C SER A 123 17.91 9.70 29.37
N SER A 124 18.66 10.65 29.94
CA SER A 124 18.31 12.08 29.95
C SER A 124 17.98 12.64 28.56
N HIS A 125 18.76 12.28 27.54
CA HIS A 125 18.50 12.67 26.15
C HIS A 125 17.20 12.10 25.57
N TYR A 126 16.84 10.87 25.93
CA TYR A 126 15.59 10.25 25.50
C TYR A 126 14.40 10.85 26.25
N GLU A 127 14.56 11.14 27.55
CA GLU A 127 13.55 11.80 28.36
C GLU A 127 13.18 13.18 27.81
N GLU A 128 14.17 13.99 27.45
CA GLU A 128 13.97 15.32 26.85
C GLU A 128 13.16 15.25 25.55
N ILE A 129 13.49 14.30 24.69
CA ILE A 129 12.83 14.10 23.40
C ILE A 129 11.39 13.60 23.58
N LEU A 130 11.19 12.59 24.45
CA LEU A 130 9.93 11.86 24.55
C LEU A 130 8.93 12.57 25.46
N SER A 131 9.40 13.48 26.31
CA SER A 131 8.57 14.28 27.21
C SER A 131 7.47 15.04 26.46
N GLY A 132 6.28 15.08 27.05
CA GLY A 132 5.10 15.71 26.47
C GLY A 132 4.36 14.91 25.40
N ASN A 133 4.91 13.76 24.96
CA ASN A 133 4.30 12.90 23.93
C ASN A 133 4.06 11.45 24.39
N PHE A 134 4.86 10.95 25.33
CA PHE A 134 4.70 9.62 25.94
C PHE A 134 4.42 9.75 27.44
N GLU A 135 3.64 8.81 27.99
CA GLU A 135 3.36 8.77 29.44
C GLU A 135 4.51 8.12 30.21
N ARG A 136 5.06 7.01 29.69
CA ARG A 136 6.08 6.22 30.38
C ARG A 136 7.22 5.81 29.46
N LEU A 137 8.43 5.87 30.00
CA LEU A 137 9.67 5.37 29.40
C LEU A 137 10.16 4.17 30.22
N HIS A 138 10.14 2.99 29.63
CA HIS A 138 10.69 1.76 30.22
C HIS A 138 12.14 1.60 29.81
N ILE A 139 13.04 1.41 30.76
CA ILE A 139 14.44 1.08 30.49
C ILE A 139 14.65 -0.36 30.91
N CYS A 140 14.92 -1.23 29.95
CA CYS A 140 14.98 -2.67 30.14
C CYS A 140 16.02 -3.31 29.19
N LYS A 141 16.34 -4.59 29.35
CA LYS A 141 17.29 -5.32 28.51
C LYS A 141 16.62 -5.83 27.25
N SER A 142 15.48 -6.51 27.39
CA SER A 142 14.79 -7.09 26.23
C SER A 142 13.33 -7.48 26.47
N ARG A 143 12.88 -7.65 27.72
CA ARG A 143 11.55 -8.26 27.98
C ARG A 143 10.40 -7.26 28.02
N CYS A 144 10.66 -5.96 28.15
CA CYS A 144 9.61 -4.97 28.07
C CYS A 144 9.20 -4.79 26.60
N ALA A 145 7.92 -5.03 26.31
CA ALA A 145 7.36 -5.00 24.95
C ALA A 145 6.14 -4.04 24.86
N PRO A 146 6.35 -2.73 25.06
CA PRO A 146 5.33 -1.73 24.74
C PRO A 146 5.24 -1.50 23.22
N ASP A 147 4.37 -0.58 22.81
CA ASP A 147 4.11 -0.27 21.39
C ASP A 147 5.32 0.38 20.67
N VAL A 148 6.30 0.95 21.38
CA VAL A 148 7.55 1.48 20.79
C VAL A 148 8.77 0.91 21.51
N ILE A 149 9.75 0.41 20.74
CA ILE A 149 11.01 -0.08 21.27
C ILE A 149 12.17 0.65 20.58
N LEU A 150 13.01 1.30 21.38
CA LEU A 150 14.22 1.98 20.96
C LEU A 150 15.42 1.12 21.34
N ASN A 151 16.26 0.80 20.36
CA ASN A 151 17.45 -0.04 20.47
C ASN A 151 18.69 0.78 20.07
N PRO A 152 19.27 1.59 20.98
CA PRO A 152 20.39 2.48 20.68
C PRO A 152 21.66 1.74 20.25
N GLU A 153 21.91 0.56 20.82
CA GLU A 153 23.14 -0.22 20.59
C GLU A 153 23.14 -0.99 19.25
N LYS A 154 21.99 -1.09 18.56
CA LYS A 154 21.82 -1.92 17.36
C LYS A 154 21.97 -1.09 16.09
N ASN A 155 22.97 -1.38 15.26
CA ASN A 155 23.16 -0.79 13.91
C ASN A 155 23.13 0.76 13.84
N GLY A 156 23.65 1.45 14.87
CA GLY A 156 23.59 2.91 14.92
C GLY A 156 22.22 3.47 15.29
N GLY A 157 21.47 2.73 16.11
CA GLY A 157 20.11 3.04 16.54
C GLY A 157 19.06 2.27 15.72
N ARG A 158 17.97 1.89 16.38
CA ARG A 158 16.79 1.34 15.72
C ARG A 158 15.56 1.68 16.56
N ALA A 159 14.49 2.11 15.91
CA ALA A 159 13.20 2.32 16.55
C ALA A 159 12.14 1.43 15.90
N ASP A 160 11.54 0.56 16.69
CA ASP A 160 10.47 -0.36 16.27
C ASP A 160 9.15 0.15 16.85
N ALA A 161 8.21 0.55 16.00
CA ALA A 161 6.85 0.92 16.39
C ALA A 161 5.87 -0.17 15.96
N TYR A 162 5.01 -0.61 16.88
CA TYR A 162 4.03 -1.67 16.69
C TYR A 162 2.59 -1.13 16.47
N SER A 163 2.43 0.19 16.49
CA SER A 163 1.15 0.85 16.18
C SER A 163 1.34 2.19 15.46
N ILE A 164 0.40 2.58 14.58
CA ILE A 164 0.47 3.89 13.91
C ILE A 164 0.36 5.06 14.90
N PRO A 165 -0.54 5.04 15.91
CA PRO A 165 -0.61 6.13 16.88
C PRO A 165 0.73 6.38 17.56
N THR A 166 1.43 5.33 17.99
CA THR A 166 2.75 5.49 18.61
C THR A 166 3.82 5.94 17.65
N LEU A 167 3.78 5.49 16.39
CA LEU A 167 4.66 6.03 15.37
C LEU A 167 4.46 7.53 15.16
N LEU A 168 3.20 7.99 15.16
CA LEU A 168 2.88 9.41 15.01
C LEU A 168 3.34 10.22 16.23
N LEU A 169 3.17 9.68 17.44
CA LEU A 169 3.70 10.28 18.67
C LEU A 169 5.22 10.33 18.66
N LEU A 170 5.87 9.25 18.21
CA LEU A 170 7.32 9.17 18.08
C LEU A 170 7.83 10.23 17.11
N ASN A 171 7.25 10.31 15.91
CA ASN A 171 7.59 11.36 14.95
C ASN A 171 7.33 12.78 15.49
N ARG A 172 6.24 12.97 16.24
CA ARG A 172 5.94 14.27 16.86
C ARG A 172 6.94 14.64 17.93
N ALA A 173 7.33 13.70 18.78
CA ALA A 173 8.33 13.90 19.84
C ALA A 173 9.64 14.48 19.28
N PHE A 174 10.03 14.04 18.08
CA PHE A 174 11.22 14.57 17.40
C PHE A 174 11.03 15.91 16.69
N LEU A 175 9.80 16.36 16.49
CA LEU A 175 9.48 17.62 15.82
C LEU A 175 9.13 18.74 16.81
N ASP A 176 9.12 18.49 18.13
CA ASP A 176 8.75 19.46 19.17
C ASP A 176 9.75 20.65 19.23
N GLU A 177 9.23 21.83 19.56
CA GLU A 177 9.85 23.15 19.34
C GLU A 177 11.17 23.37 20.10
N THR A 178 11.33 22.73 21.26
CA THR A 178 12.56 22.75 22.08
C THR A 178 13.73 22.09 21.36
N VAL A 179 13.48 21.01 20.63
CA VAL A 179 14.45 20.34 19.75
C VAL A 179 14.59 21.11 18.42
N ASN A 180 13.50 21.74 17.96
CA ASN A 180 13.40 22.37 16.63
C ASN A 180 14.13 23.72 16.50
N ASN A 181 14.19 24.53 17.57
CA ASN A 181 14.92 25.80 17.58
C ASN A 181 16.44 25.64 17.37
N ASP A 182 17.01 24.48 17.73
CA ASP A 182 18.37 24.07 17.39
C ASP A 182 18.47 23.37 16.01
N PHE A 183 17.38 22.76 15.55
CA PHE A 183 17.28 22.04 14.28
C PHE A 183 17.42 22.95 13.06
N ILE A 184 16.89 24.18 13.13
CA ILE A 184 17.03 25.20 12.06
C ILE A 184 18.45 25.79 12.06
N LYS A 185 19.11 25.88 13.21
CA LYS A 185 20.50 26.37 13.33
C LYS A 185 21.53 25.30 12.97
N LEU A 186 21.20 24.01 13.04
CA LEU A 186 22.14 22.92 12.79
C LEU A 186 21.47 21.80 11.97
N ALA A 187 21.62 21.87 10.65
CA ALA A 187 21.46 20.70 9.77
C ALA A 187 22.30 19.47 10.24
N ASN A 188 23.36 19.71 11.03
CA ASN A 188 24.17 18.69 11.68
C ASN A 188 23.44 17.95 12.83
N THR A 189 22.42 18.55 13.46
CA THR A 189 21.66 17.91 14.55
C THR A 189 20.64 16.91 14.01
N ARG A 190 20.12 17.10 12.79
CA ARG A 190 19.30 16.07 12.11
C ARG A 190 20.05 14.75 12.03
N ASN A 191 21.33 14.77 11.65
CA ASN A 191 22.14 13.55 11.59
C ASN A 191 22.38 12.97 12.98
N LYS A 192 22.58 13.79 14.02
CA LYS A 192 22.70 13.31 15.41
C LYS A 192 21.41 12.65 15.91
N ILE A 193 20.25 13.26 15.68
CA ILE A 193 18.94 12.73 16.08
C ILE A 193 18.64 11.45 15.28
N MET A 194 18.86 11.45 13.97
CA MET A 194 18.75 10.25 13.15
C MET A 194 19.73 9.15 13.59
N ASN A 195 20.91 9.49 14.12
CA ASN A 195 21.84 8.51 14.72
C ASN A 195 21.42 8.03 16.12
N LEU A 196 20.63 8.82 16.87
CA LEU A 196 20.14 8.43 18.21
C LEU A 196 18.92 7.51 18.12
N ILE A 197 18.06 7.73 17.14
CA ILE A 197 16.87 6.92 16.85
C ILE A 197 17.24 5.73 15.98
N GLY A 198 18.14 6.00 15.02
CA GLY A 198 18.45 5.15 13.89
C GLY A 198 17.24 4.89 12.99
N ILE A 199 17.23 3.70 12.39
CA ILE A 199 16.25 3.36 11.36
C ILE A 199 14.91 3.03 12.02
N GLN A 200 13.84 3.70 11.57
CA GLN A 200 12.49 3.50 12.06
C GLN A 200 11.77 2.39 11.27
N TYR A 201 11.15 1.46 11.99
CA TYR A 201 10.41 0.33 11.45
C TYR A 201 8.98 0.32 12.01
N LEU A 202 7.99 0.10 11.13
CA LEU A 202 6.61 -0.18 11.51
C LEU A 202 6.35 -1.69 11.43
N HIS A 203 6.01 -2.29 12.57
CA HIS A 203 5.55 -3.67 12.66
C HIS A 203 4.03 -3.69 12.64
N ALA A 204 3.48 -4.60 11.85
CA ALA A 204 2.04 -4.80 11.79
C ALA A 204 1.74 -6.31 11.67
N GLU A 205 0.87 -6.81 12.54
CA GLU A 205 0.40 -8.20 12.45
C GLU A 205 -0.23 -8.51 11.07
N GLY A 206 0.14 -9.67 10.51
CA GLY A 206 -0.36 -10.15 9.21
C GLY A 206 0.57 -9.84 8.02
N TYR A 207 1.71 -9.21 8.28
CA TYR A 207 2.75 -8.92 7.30
C TYR A 207 4.04 -9.66 7.65
N ASP A 208 4.79 -10.05 6.62
CA ASP A 208 5.96 -10.91 6.79
C ASP A 208 7.22 -10.13 7.18
N ALA A 209 7.26 -8.83 6.91
CA ALA A 209 8.39 -7.96 7.22
C ALA A 209 7.95 -6.57 7.73
N PRO A 210 8.75 -5.92 8.59
CA PRO A 210 8.48 -4.56 9.03
C PRO A 210 8.75 -3.54 7.93
N VAL A 211 7.98 -2.45 7.93
CA VAL A 211 8.09 -1.37 6.94
C VAL A 211 9.12 -0.34 7.41
N GLN A 212 10.15 -0.08 6.61
CA GLN A 212 11.18 0.92 6.93
C GLN A 212 10.72 2.33 6.60
N LEU A 213 10.33 3.10 7.61
CA LEU A 213 9.67 4.40 7.43
C LEU A 213 10.59 5.51 6.94
N THR A 214 11.89 5.38 7.19
CA THR A 214 12.89 6.33 6.69
C THR A 214 12.99 6.34 5.16
N ALA A 215 12.56 5.26 4.50
CA ALA A 215 12.52 5.13 3.04
C ALA A 215 11.12 5.43 2.45
N VAL A 216 10.09 5.57 3.29
CA VAL A 216 8.68 5.57 2.86
C VAL A 216 8.29 6.74 1.97
N SER A 217 8.90 7.92 2.10
CA SER A 217 8.53 9.08 1.26
C SER A 217 8.76 8.82 -0.23
N LEU A 218 9.88 8.18 -0.54
CA LEU A 218 10.27 7.80 -1.88
C LEU A 218 9.44 6.59 -2.37
N GLU A 219 9.23 5.60 -1.50
CA GLU A 219 8.39 4.43 -1.79
C GLU A 219 6.94 4.81 -2.07
N LEU A 220 6.38 5.77 -1.33
CA LEU A 220 5.05 6.32 -1.58
C LEU A 220 4.96 7.07 -2.91
N ALA A 221 6.03 7.75 -3.33
CA ALA A 221 6.06 8.38 -4.64
C ALA A 221 6.08 7.35 -5.78
N VAL A 222 6.80 6.23 -5.60
CA VAL A 222 6.78 5.08 -6.53
C VAL A 222 5.40 4.43 -6.55
N LEU A 223 4.82 4.14 -5.39
CA LEU A 223 3.50 3.53 -5.28
C LEU A 223 2.40 4.43 -5.83
N GLY A 224 2.44 5.73 -5.53
CA GLY A 224 1.55 6.72 -6.10
C GLY A 224 1.64 6.75 -7.62
N SER A 225 2.87 6.63 -8.14
CA SER A 225 3.10 6.52 -9.58
C SER A 225 2.50 5.22 -10.14
N ILE A 226 2.79 4.06 -9.54
CA ILE A 226 2.22 2.77 -9.96
C ILE A 226 0.69 2.80 -9.92
N ALA A 227 0.10 3.37 -8.86
CA ALA A 227 -1.34 3.48 -8.70
C ALA A 227 -1.98 4.37 -9.79
N SER A 228 -1.40 5.51 -10.13
CA SER A 228 -1.93 6.35 -11.21
C SER A 228 -1.76 5.71 -12.59
N ILE A 229 -0.64 5.03 -12.85
CA ILE A 229 -0.40 4.22 -14.06
C ILE A 229 -1.50 3.17 -14.20
N ILE A 230 -1.80 2.49 -13.10
CA ILE A 230 -2.84 1.48 -13.00
C ILE A 230 -4.23 2.07 -13.30
N ILE A 231 -4.59 3.20 -12.68
CA ILE A 231 -5.90 3.85 -12.86
C ILE A 231 -6.08 4.26 -14.33
N VAL A 232 -5.06 4.89 -14.91
CA VAL A 232 -5.06 5.30 -16.32
C VAL A 232 -5.11 4.08 -17.24
N GLY A 233 -4.35 3.03 -16.93
CA GLY A 233 -4.36 1.75 -17.65
C GLY A 233 -5.74 1.07 -17.63
N LEU A 234 -6.41 1.06 -16.47
CA LEU A 234 -7.76 0.52 -16.32
C LEU A 234 -8.77 1.35 -17.14
N TRP A 235 -8.66 2.67 -17.10
CA TRP A 235 -9.51 3.56 -17.89
C TRP A 235 -9.32 3.33 -19.41
N LEU A 236 -8.07 3.19 -19.86
CA LEU A 236 -7.73 2.85 -21.24
C LEU A 236 -8.26 1.47 -21.63
N ALA A 237 -8.13 0.46 -20.76
CA ALA A 237 -8.66 -0.87 -21.01
C ALA A 237 -10.18 -0.86 -21.20
N ILE A 238 -10.92 -0.11 -20.38
CA ILE A 238 -12.38 0.05 -20.52
C ILE A 238 -12.72 0.77 -21.83
N ARG A 239 -12.03 1.87 -22.17
CA ARG A 239 -12.25 2.58 -23.44
C ARG A 239 -11.92 1.71 -24.65
N ALA A 240 -10.84 0.95 -24.60
CA ALA A 240 -10.43 0.05 -25.66
C ALA A 240 -11.46 -1.07 -25.83
N HIS A 241 -11.99 -1.63 -24.75
CA HIS A 241 -13.05 -2.64 -24.76
C HIS A 241 -14.31 -2.12 -25.48
N ARG A 242 -14.75 -0.90 -25.19
CA ARG A 242 -15.90 -0.28 -25.87
C ARG A 242 -15.65 -0.07 -27.36
N LYS A 243 -14.46 0.43 -27.74
CA LYS A 243 -14.08 0.59 -29.16
C LYS A 243 -14.15 -0.72 -29.94
N VAL A 244 -13.89 -1.87 -29.32
CA VAL A 244 -14.02 -3.19 -29.97
C VAL A 244 -15.47 -3.46 -30.36
N LEU A 245 -16.38 -3.25 -29.42
CA LEU A 245 -17.80 -3.50 -29.62
C LEU A 245 -18.35 -2.53 -30.66
N ASP A 246 -17.96 -1.25 -30.56
CA ASP A 246 -18.31 -0.24 -31.56
C ASP A 246 -17.77 -0.59 -32.95
N TYR A 247 -16.56 -1.15 -33.04
CA TYR A 247 -15.97 -1.57 -34.30
C TYR A 247 -16.78 -2.70 -34.95
N PHE A 248 -17.12 -3.75 -34.19
CA PHE A 248 -17.92 -4.85 -34.71
C PHE A 248 -19.34 -4.41 -35.09
N ALA A 249 -19.95 -3.51 -34.30
CA ALA A 249 -21.26 -2.94 -34.60
C ALA A 249 -21.23 -2.12 -35.90
N ARG A 250 -20.28 -1.18 -36.03
CA ARG A 250 -20.13 -0.33 -37.23
C ARG A 250 -19.79 -1.11 -38.49
N SER A 251 -19.06 -2.22 -38.34
CA SER A 251 -18.66 -3.05 -39.48
C SER A 251 -19.77 -4.01 -39.93
N GLY A 252 -20.93 -4.03 -39.26
CA GLY A 252 -21.99 -5.02 -39.49
C GLY A 252 -21.57 -6.46 -39.17
N ALA A 253 -20.39 -6.66 -38.59
CA ALA A 253 -19.77 -7.96 -38.35
C ALA A 253 -20.15 -8.56 -36.98
N LEU A 254 -20.76 -7.77 -36.08
CA LEU A 254 -21.18 -8.20 -34.75
C LEU A 254 -22.18 -9.37 -34.82
N LEU A 255 -23.31 -9.19 -35.52
CA LEU A 255 -24.37 -10.20 -35.63
C LEU A 255 -23.87 -11.48 -36.35
N PRO A 256 -23.16 -11.42 -37.49
CA PRO A 256 -22.60 -12.61 -38.13
C PRO A 256 -21.60 -13.37 -37.26
N MET A 257 -20.69 -12.67 -36.56
CA MET A 257 -19.73 -13.34 -35.68
C MET A 257 -20.42 -14.01 -34.51
N VAL A 258 -21.37 -13.34 -33.88
CA VAL A 258 -22.15 -13.87 -32.77
C VAL A 258 -22.98 -15.07 -33.20
N ALA A 259 -23.60 -15.03 -34.38
CA ALA A 259 -24.36 -16.13 -34.95
C ALA A 259 -23.48 -17.35 -35.27
N ALA A 260 -22.29 -17.13 -35.82
CA ALA A 260 -21.38 -18.20 -36.22
C ALA A 260 -20.66 -18.87 -35.03
N LEU A 261 -20.30 -18.09 -34.00
CA LEU A 261 -19.43 -18.55 -32.92
C LEU A 261 -20.18 -18.93 -31.64
N GLY A 262 -21.43 -18.50 -31.52
CA GLY A 262 -22.18 -18.55 -30.28
C GLY A 262 -21.96 -17.31 -29.43
N LYS A 263 -23.06 -16.78 -28.89
CA LYS A 263 -23.09 -15.52 -28.14
C LYS A 263 -22.14 -15.56 -26.91
N ARG A 264 -22.10 -16.69 -26.19
CA ARG A 264 -21.30 -16.83 -24.97
C ARG A 264 -19.81 -16.81 -25.26
N GLU A 265 -19.40 -17.48 -26.32
CA GLU A 265 -18.02 -17.71 -26.72
C GLU A 265 -17.40 -16.41 -27.26
N PHE A 266 -18.21 -15.61 -27.97
CA PHE A 266 -17.84 -14.28 -28.43
C PHE A 266 -17.51 -13.33 -27.26
N TYR A 267 -18.42 -13.15 -26.29
CA TYR A 267 -18.15 -12.26 -25.15
C TYR A 267 -17.04 -12.76 -24.25
N ALA A 268 -16.97 -14.07 -24.02
CA ALA A 268 -15.86 -14.67 -23.27
C ALA A 268 -14.51 -14.38 -23.94
N ALA A 269 -14.44 -14.44 -25.28
CA ALA A 269 -13.22 -14.09 -26.01
C ALA A 269 -12.85 -12.61 -25.83
N ILE A 270 -13.81 -11.68 -25.92
CA ILE A 270 -13.52 -10.25 -25.74
C ILE A 270 -13.00 -9.96 -24.33
N TRP A 271 -13.64 -10.50 -23.29
CA TRP A 271 -13.16 -10.33 -21.90
C TRP A 271 -11.80 -11.00 -21.67
N LEU A 272 -11.52 -12.12 -22.33
CA LEU A 272 -10.21 -12.74 -22.29
C LEU A 272 -9.14 -11.85 -22.93
N VAL A 273 -9.44 -11.21 -24.07
CA VAL A 273 -8.53 -10.22 -24.66
C VAL A 273 -8.35 -9.01 -23.74
N THR A 274 -9.38 -8.58 -22.99
CA THR A 274 -9.22 -7.55 -21.95
C THR A 274 -8.24 -8.00 -20.86
N GLY A 275 -8.38 -9.22 -20.34
CA GLY A 275 -7.46 -9.77 -19.34
C GLY A 275 -6.02 -9.86 -19.85
N LEU A 276 -5.82 -10.33 -21.09
CA LEU A 276 -4.49 -10.37 -21.72
C LEU A 276 -3.86 -8.97 -21.86
N ARG A 277 -4.66 -7.95 -22.20
CA ARG A 277 -4.17 -6.55 -22.25
C ARG A 277 -3.71 -6.07 -20.89
N VAL A 278 -4.54 -6.26 -19.85
CA VAL A 278 -4.21 -5.84 -18.48
C VAL A 278 -2.95 -6.57 -18.00
N GLY A 279 -2.86 -7.88 -18.25
CA GLY A 279 -1.67 -8.68 -17.95
C GLY A 279 -0.42 -8.16 -18.65
N ALA A 280 -0.47 -8.00 -19.96
CA ALA A 280 0.67 -7.50 -20.75
C ALA A 280 1.11 -6.09 -20.29
N PHE A 281 0.14 -5.22 -19.97
CA PHE A 281 0.44 -3.89 -19.45
C PHE A 281 1.17 -3.96 -18.12
N LEU A 282 0.67 -4.71 -17.13
CA LEU A 282 1.27 -4.78 -15.80
C LEU A 282 2.63 -5.47 -15.81
N VAL A 283 2.79 -6.54 -16.60
CA VAL A 283 4.08 -7.22 -16.81
C VAL A 283 5.11 -6.29 -17.46
N ALA A 284 4.69 -5.33 -18.28
CA ALA A 284 5.60 -4.33 -18.82
C ALA A 284 5.84 -3.18 -17.83
N SER A 285 4.79 -2.62 -17.25
CA SER A 285 4.84 -1.37 -16.50
C SER A 285 5.49 -1.53 -15.13
N VAL A 286 5.18 -2.61 -14.41
CA VAL A 286 5.69 -2.82 -13.05
C VAL A 286 7.21 -3.03 -13.04
N PRO A 287 7.79 -3.97 -13.83
CA PRO A 287 9.24 -4.13 -13.88
C PRO A 287 9.94 -2.88 -14.43
N SER A 288 9.38 -2.22 -15.45
CA SER A 288 10.00 -1.01 -16.02
C SER A 288 10.05 0.13 -15.00
N THR A 289 8.98 0.30 -14.22
CA THR A 289 8.92 1.28 -13.13
C THR A 289 9.99 0.97 -12.10
N TYR A 290 10.10 -0.30 -11.68
CA TYR A 290 11.11 -0.75 -10.73
C TYR A 290 12.54 -0.47 -11.21
N PHE A 291 12.90 -0.94 -12.41
CA PHE A 291 14.24 -0.73 -12.96
C PHE A 291 14.61 0.74 -13.12
N LEU A 292 13.64 1.58 -13.52
CA LEU A 292 13.90 3.01 -13.67
C LEU A 292 14.17 3.68 -12.31
N PHE A 293 13.37 3.38 -11.29
CA PHE A 293 13.59 3.92 -9.95
C PHE A 293 14.91 3.45 -9.34
N GLN A 294 15.26 2.17 -9.54
CA GLN A 294 16.57 1.63 -9.15
C GLN A 294 17.73 2.38 -9.80
N LYS A 295 17.59 2.78 -11.08
CA LYS A 295 18.63 3.53 -11.79
C LYS A 295 18.69 5.00 -11.39
N LEU A 296 17.56 5.58 -11.01
CA LEU A 296 17.46 7.00 -10.65
C LEU A 296 17.88 7.27 -9.21
N GLY A 297 17.77 6.29 -8.32
CA GLY A 297 18.26 6.42 -6.97
C GLY A 297 19.70 5.95 -6.83
N GLU A 298 20.60 6.87 -6.52
CA GLU A 298 22.01 6.59 -6.24
C GLU A 298 22.25 5.85 -4.90
N GLN A 299 21.21 5.28 -4.26
CA GLN A 299 21.29 4.66 -2.94
C GLN A 299 21.13 3.13 -2.99
N GLU A 300 21.96 2.43 -2.21
CA GLU A 300 21.89 0.98 -2.00
C GLU A 300 20.57 0.50 -1.34
N ASP A 301 19.71 1.42 -0.90
CA ASP A 301 18.47 1.16 -0.14
C ASP A 301 17.27 0.69 -0.99
N TRP A 302 17.30 0.80 -2.32
CA TRP A 302 16.17 0.37 -3.18
C TRP A 302 15.90 -1.13 -3.20
N ARG A 303 16.79 -1.93 -2.61
CA ARG A 303 16.67 -3.38 -2.62
C ARG A 303 15.49 -3.86 -1.78
N GLY A 304 15.02 -3.09 -0.79
CA GLY A 304 13.96 -3.53 0.15
C GLY A 304 12.58 -3.78 -0.46
N ILE A 305 12.15 -2.98 -1.45
CA ILE A 305 10.75 -2.99 -1.97
C ILE A 305 10.42 -4.30 -2.72
N PHE A 306 11.42 -4.92 -3.34
CA PHE A 306 11.24 -6.12 -4.17
C PHE A 306 12.19 -7.27 -3.78
N GLN A 307 12.79 -7.21 -2.58
CA GLN A 307 13.61 -8.29 -2.02
C GLN A 307 12.79 -9.51 -1.56
N GLN A 308 11.50 -9.56 -1.91
CA GLN A 308 10.69 -10.74 -1.68
C GLN A 308 11.21 -11.91 -2.52
N ASP A 309 11.00 -13.12 -2.01
CA ASP A 309 11.14 -14.34 -2.79
C ASP A 309 10.45 -14.19 -4.16
N LEU A 310 11.07 -14.72 -5.22
CA LEU A 310 10.54 -14.63 -6.59
C LEU A 310 9.10 -15.15 -6.66
N GLY A 311 8.78 -16.18 -5.86
CA GLY A 311 7.43 -16.71 -5.74
C GLY A 311 6.43 -15.69 -5.20
N HIS A 312 6.79 -14.95 -4.15
CA HIS A 312 5.96 -13.88 -3.58
C HIS A 312 5.73 -12.76 -4.59
N PHE A 313 6.79 -12.30 -5.26
CA PHE A 313 6.67 -11.25 -6.28
C PHE A 313 5.75 -11.66 -7.43
N LEU A 314 5.93 -12.88 -7.96
CA LEU A 314 5.09 -13.39 -9.04
C LEU A 314 3.63 -13.54 -8.60
N LEU A 315 3.38 -14.01 -7.38
CA LEU A 315 2.03 -14.13 -6.84
C LEU A 315 1.38 -12.76 -6.63
N TRP A 316 2.10 -11.78 -6.11
CA TRP A 316 1.64 -10.40 -5.99
C TRP A 316 1.30 -9.78 -7.35
N LEU A 317 2.19 -9.92 -8.34
CA LEU A 317 1.95 -9.44 -9.71
C LEU A 317 0.73 -10.12 -10.32
N PHE A 318 0.56 -11.42 -10.09
CA PHE A 318 -0.60 -12.15 -10.55
C PHE A 318 -1.89 -11.69 -9.84
N ALA A 319 -1.84 -11.43 -8.53
CA ALA A 319 -2.95 -10.87 -7.76
C ALA A 319 -3.37 -9.49 -8.30
N LEU A 320 -2.42 -8.63 -8.68
CA LEU A 320 -2.69 -7.36 -9.36
C LEU A 320 -3.36 -7.58 -10.72
N ILE A 321 -2.82 -8.47 -11.57
CA ILE A 321 -3.39 -8.77 -12.89
C ILE A 321 -4.83 -9.25 -12.77
N MET A 322 -5.10 -10.16 -11.85
CA MET A 322 -6.45 -10.69 -11.63
C MET A 322 -7.38 -9.61 -11.09
N SER A 323 -6.92 -8.80 -10.13
CA SER A 323 -7.65 -7.65 -9.59
C SER A 323 -8.14 -6.68 -10.66
N PHE A 324 -7.22 -6.22 -11.51
CA PHE A 324 -7.56 -5.24 -12.55
C PHE A 324 -8.33 -5.86 -13.70
N THR A 325 -8.09 -7.13 -14.02
CA THR A 325 -8.91 -7.86 -14.99
C THR A 325 -10.36 -7.95 -14.48
N PHE A 326 -10.54 -8.30 -13.21
CA PHE A 326 -11.86 -8.37 -12.59
C PHE A 326 -12.55 -7.01 -12.59
N ALA A 327 -11.86 -5.95 -12.13
CA ALA A 327 -12.40 -4.59 -12.15
C ALA A 327 -12.78 -4.12 -13.57
N ALA A 328 -11.96 -4.43 -14.58
CA ALA A 328 -12.22 -4.10 -15.98
C ALA A 328 -13.44 -4.85 -16.53
N ILE A 329 -13.61 -6.13 -16.18
CA ILE A 329 -14.77 -6.93 -16.58
C ILE A 329 -16.04 -6.39 -15.92
N VAL A 330 -16.02 -6.09 -14.62
CA VAL A 330 -17.17 -5.52 -13.90
C VAL A 330 -17.57 -4.17 -14.51
N ALA A 331 -16.61 -3.28 -14.76
CA ALA A 331 -16.87 -2.00 -15.38
C ALA A 331 -17.39 -2.13 -16.83
N SER A 332 -16.86 -3.09 -17.60
CA SER A 332 -17.34 -3.41 -18.95
C SER A 332 -18.80 -3.88 -18.94
N ILE A 333 -19.16 -4.79 -18.03
CA ILE A 333 -20.53 -5.29 -17.88
C ILE A 333 -21.47 -4.15 -17.50
N ALA A 334 -21.06 -3.29 -16.55
CA ALA A 334 -21.83 -2.14 -16.11
C ALA A 334 -22.11 -1.15 -17.26
N ASP A 335 -21.09 -0.83 -18.07
CA ASP A 335 -21.24 0.08 -19.22
C ASP A 335 -22.21 -0.47 -20.26
N LEU A 336 -22.23 -1.80 -20.45
CA LEU A 336 -23.14 -2.44 -21.39
C LEU A 336 -24.58 -2.57 -20.89
N LYS A 337 -24.80 -2.83 -19.58
CA LYS A 337 -26.14 -2.97 -19.01
C LYS A 337 -26.93 -1.68 -18.92
N HIS A 338 -26.27 -0.53 -18.80
CA HIS A 338 -26.92 0.74 -18.45
C HIS A 338 -26.84 1.81 -19.54
N ARG A 339 -26.74 1.44 -20.83
CA ARG A 339 -26.53 2.36 -21.97
C ARG A 339 -27.38 3.65 -22.00
N HIS A 340 -28.56 3.68 -21.37
CA HIS A 340 -29.51 4.80 -21.45
C HIS A 340 -29.82 5.52 -20.13
N GLY A 341 -29.12 5.22 -19.03
CA GLY A 341 -29.38 5.87 -17.73
C GLY A 341 -28.25 6.79 -17.25
N TYR A 342 -28.59 7.91 -16.60
CA TYR A 342 -27.65 8.73 -15.82
C TYR A 342 -26.91 7.91 -14.75
N PHE A 343 -27.52 6.83 -14.26
CA PHE A 343 -26.91 5.88 -13.32
C PHE A 343 -25.76 5.04 -13.92
N SER A 344 -25.63 4.94 -15.24
CA SER A 344 -24.55 4.18 -15.90
C SER A 344 -23.15 4.65 -15.50
N ILE A 345 -23.00 5.96 -15.34
CA ILE A 345 -21.76 6.59 -14.89
C ILE A 345 -21.41 6.07 -13.50
N LEU A 346 -22.39 6.04 -12.58
CA LEU A 346 -22.17 5.56 -11.21
C LEU A 346 -21.78 4.07 -11.18
N TYR A 347 -22.48 3.22 -11.93
CA TYR A 347 -22.19 1.78 -12.01
C TYR A 347 -20.80 1.48 -12.59
N ARG A 348 -20.32 2.29 -13.54
CA ARG A 348 -18.99 2.15 -14.13
C ARG A 348 -17.86 2.34 -13.13
N TYR A 349 -18.07 3.19 -12.11
CA TYR A 349 -17.06 3.49 -11.09
C TYR A 349 -17.21 2.69 -9.80
N ILE A 350 -18.19 1.78 -9.69
CA ILE A 350 -18.35 0.92 -8.50
C ILE A 350 -17.05 0.19 -8.11
N PRO A 351 -16.29 -0.44 -9.04
CA PRO A 351 -15.04 -1.10 -8.66
C PRO A 351 -14.02 -0.14 -8.04
N LEU A 352 -13.97 1.10 -8.54
CA LEU A 352 -13.09 2.13 -8.01
C LEU A 352 -13.54 2.59 -6.62
N ILE A 353 -14.83 2.89 -6.45
CA ILE A 353 -15.40 3.32 -5.16
C ILE A 353 -15.18 2.24 -4.10
N LEU A 354 -15.48 0.98 -4.41
CA LEU A 354 -15.26 -0.14 -3.50
C LEU A 354 -13.77 -0.32 -3.18
N SER A 355 -12.88 -0.22 -4.17
CA SER A 355 -11.43 -0.24 -3.92
C SER A 355 -10.98 0.89 -2.99
N ILE A 356 -11.54 2.09 -3.11
CA ILE A 356 -11.24 3.22 -2.22
C ILE A 356 -11.75 2.93 -0.82
N VAL A 357 -13.01 2.49 -0.68
CA VAL A 357 -13.60 2.12 0.61
C VAL A 357 -12.78 1.02 1.29
N GLY A 358 -12.40 -0.03 0.55
CA GLY A 358 -11.54 -1.11 1.05
C GLY A 358 -10.17 -0.60 1.49
N GLY A 359 -9.55 0.29 0.70
CA GLY A 359 -8.29 0.94 1.06
C GLY A 359 -8.39 1.82 2.31
N VAL A 360 -9.47 2.58 2.47
CA VAL A 360 -9.74 3.41 3.66
C VAL A 360 -9.95 2.53 4.89
N LEU A 361 -10.79 1.49 4.79
CA LEU A 361 -11.03 0.56 5.90
C LEU A 361 -9.75 -0.19 6.30
N TRP A 362 -8.96 -0.61 5.32
CA TRP A 362 -7.68 -1.27 5.55
C TRP A 362 -6.67 -0.32 6.18
N THR A 363 -6.55 0.92 5.71
CA THR A 363 -5.65 1.93 6.32
C THR A 363 -6.11 2.27 7.74
N GLY A 364 -7.41 2.47 7.94
CA GLY A 364 -7.99 2.76 9.25
C GLY A 364 -7.80 1.62 10.26
N SER A 365 -7.69 0.38 9.80
CA SER A 365 -7.44 -0.76 10.68
C SER A 365 -6.09 -0.73 11.39
N PHE A 366 -5.11 0.05 10.89
CA PHE A 366 -3.84 0.26 11.59
C PHE A 366 -3.94 1.21 12.80
N LEU A 367 -5.07 1.89 12.96
CA LEU A 367 -5.39 2.67 14.16
C LEU A 367 -5.99 1.78 15.27
N LEU A 368 -6.43 0.57 14.92
CA LEU A 368 -6.98 -0.39 15.88
C LEU A 368 -5.86 -1.11 16.66
N PRO A 369 -6.16 -1.65 17.86
CA PRO A 369 -5.18 -2.37 18.68
C PRO A 369 -4.62 -3.64 18.01
N SER A 370 -3.55 -4.19 18.60
CA SER A 370 -3.01 -5.53 18.30
C SER A 370 -4.15 -6.57 18.28
N GLY A 371 -4.32 -7.30 17.18
CA GLY A 371 -5.46 -8.16 16.90
C GLY A 371 -6.19 -7.83 15.59
N ALA A 372 -5.97 -6.64 15.00
CA ALA A 372 -6.54 -6.27 13.71
C ALA A 372 -5.89 -6.97 12.50
N GLY A 373 -4.84 -7.78 12.71
CA GLY A 373 -4.15 -8.52 11.64
C GLY A 373 -5.09 -9.41 10.82
N ALA A 374 -6.01 -10.13 11.47
CA ALA A 374 -7.00 -10.96 10.78
C ALA A 374 -7.96 -10.13 9.91
N PHE A 375 -8.38 -8.96 10.40
CA PHE A 375 -9.23 -8.04 9.65
C PHE A 375 -8.50 -7.46 8.43
N ARG A 376 -7.22 -7.09 8.57
CA ARG A 376 -6.35 -6.67 7.46
C ARG A 376 -6.18 -7.76 6.41
N GLY A 377 -5.91 -8.99 6.85
CA GLY A 377 -5.81 -10.16 5.97
C GLY A 377 -7.12 -10.42 5.23
N LEU A 378 -8.26 -10.34 5.93
CA LEU A 378 -9.58 -10.48 5.33
C LEU A 378 -9.83 -9.41 4.26
N LEU A 379 -9.68 -8.13 4.60
CA LEU A 379 -9.89 -7.03 3.64
C LEU A 379 -8.98 -7.16 2.41
N THR A 380 -7.72 -7.51 2.61
CA THR A 380 -6.74 -7.72 1.54
C THR A 380 -7.11 -8.91 0.65
N SER A 381 -7.75 -9.95 1.20
CA SER A 381 -8.20 -11.13 0.45
C SER A 381 -9.48 -10.94 -0.36
N LEU A 382 -10.26 -9.89 -0.08
CA LEU A 382 -11.56 -9.68 -0.72
C LEU A 382 -11.39 -9.08 -2.12
N PRO A 383 -12.00 -9.69 -3.16
CA PRO A 383 -11.98 -9.12 -4.51
C PRO A 383 -12.54 -7.69 -4.53
N ILE A 384 -11.95 -6.81 -5.34
CA ILE A 384 -12.24 -5.35 -5.41
C ILE A 384 -11.85 -4.56 -4.16
N LEU A 385 -12.32 -4.93 -2.96
CA LEU A 385 -11.98 -4.22 -1.71
C LEU A 385 -10.47 -4.30 -1.42
N GLY A 386 -9.87 -5.46 -1.69
CA GLY A 386 -8.45 -5.74 -1.51
C GLY A 386 -7.54 -5.09 -2.56
N ILE A 387 -8.07 -4.43 -3.60
CA ILE A 387 -7.23 -3.82 -4.65
C ILE A 387 -6.28 -2.78 -4.06
N GLY A 388 -6.75 -1.91 -3.16
CA GLY A 388 -5.90 -0.91 -2.49
C GLY A 388 -4.73 -1.55 -1.74
N PRO A 389 -5.00 -2.47 -0.79
CA PRO A 389 -3.97 -3.23 -0.08
C PRO A 389 -3.00 -3.98 -1.00
N ILE A 390 -3.50 -4.59 -2.09
CA ILE A 390 -2.68 -5.31 -3.06
C ILE A 390 -1.76 -4.34 -3.84
N ILE A 391 -2.22 -3.14 -4.21
CA ILE A 391 -1.37 -2.09 -4.81
C ILE A 391 -0.23 -1.72 -3.84
N LEU A 392 -0.53 -1.59 -2.56
CA LEU A 392 0.44 -1.29 -1.50
C LEU A 392 1.28 -2.51 -1.08
N GLY A 393 1.07 -3.67 -1.72
CA GLY A 393 1.75 -4.93 -1.41
C GLY A 393 3.28 -4.87 -1.34
N PRO A 394 3.99 -4.16 -2.23
CA PRO A 394 5.45 -4.06 -2.15
C PRO A 394 5.95 -3.37 -0.89
N LEU A 395 5.15 -2.45 -0.33
CA LEU A 395 5.51 -1.71 0.88
C LEU A 395 5.19 -2.52 2.13
N PHE A 396 3.98 -3.09 2.20
CA PHE A 396 3.51 -3.74 3.43
C PHE A 396 3.79 -5.25 3.46
N GLN A 397 4.06 -5.89 2.32
CA GLN A 397 4.40 -7.31 2.23
C GLN A 397 3.33 -8.25 2.83
N PRO A 398 2.11 -8.29 2.27
CA PRO A 398 1.07 -9.19 2.74
C PRO A 398 1.51 -10.64 2.62
N SER A 399 1.16 -11.46 3.63
CA SER A 399 1.54 -12.87 3.65
C SER A 399 1.11 -13.63 2.38
N PHE A 400 1.93 -14.62 2.00
CA PHE A 400 1.67 -15.49 0.85
C PHE A 400 0.22 -16.01 0.79
N ASN A 401 -0.29 -16.48 1.93
CA ASN A 401 -1.62 -17.06 2.04
C ASN A 401 -2.72 -16.06 1.70
N VAL A 402 -2.57 -14.80 2.12
CA VAL A 402 -3.53 -13.73 1.82
C VAL A 402 -3.51 -13.40 0.33
N LEU A 403 -2.33 -13.31 -0.29
CA LEU A 403 -2.19 -13.10 -1.73
C LEU A 403 -2.77 -14.26 -2.56
N ALA A 404 -2.53 -15.50 -2.13
CA ALA A 404 -3.06 -16.70 -2.76
C ALA A 404 -4.59 -16.74 -2.67
N LEU A 405 -5.15 -16.46 -1.49
CA LEU A 405 -6.59 -16.41 -1.27
C LEU A 405 -7.24 -15.32 -2.13
N HIS A 406 -6.68 -14.11 -2.14
CA HIS A 406 -7.15 -13.00 -3.00
C HIS A 406 -7.19 -13.42 -4.47
N THR A 407 -6.11 -14.02 -4.94
CA THR A 407 -5.95 -14.48 -6.31
C THR A 407 -7.00 -15.53 -6.67
N LEU A 408 -7.16 -16.56 -5.84
CA LEU A 408 -8.12 -17.64 -6.06
C LEU A 408 -9.56 -17.11 -6.08
N LEU A 409 -9.93 -16.31 -5.09
CA LEU A 409 -11.27 -15.70 -5.01
C LEU A 409 -11.55 -14.81 -6.23
N THR A 410 -10.60 -13.97 -6.62
CA THR A 410 -10.73 -13.08 -7.78
C THR A 410 -10.84 -13.88 -9.07
N ALA A 411 -10.02 -14.92 -9.25
CA ALA A 411 -10.07 -15.82 -10.41
C ALA A 411 -11.42 -16.54 -10.51
N SER A 412 -11.91 -17.10 -9.41
CA SER A 412 -13.21 -17.77 -9.34
C SER A 412 -14.34 -16.80 -9.71
N LEU A 413 -14.31 -15.56 -9.19
CA LEU A 413 -15.31 -14.55 -9.54
C LEU A 413 -15.23 -14.11 -11.00
N ILE A 414 -14.04 -13.98 -11.59
CA ILE A 414 -13.89 -13.72 -13.03
C ILE A 414 -14.59 -14.81 -13.83
N VAL A 415 -14.31 -16.08 -13.53
CA VAL A 415 -14.91 -17.23 -14.23
C VAL A 415 -16.43 -17.24 -14.08
N LEU A 416 -16.93 -16.98 -12.86
CA LEU A 416 -18.36 -16.92 -12.58
C LEU A 416 -19.04 -15.75 -13.30
N LEU A 417 -18.47 -14.54 -13.25
CA LEU A 417 -19.00 -13.35 -13.93
C LEU A 417 -19.04 -13.53 -15.44
N VAL A 418 -17.95 -14.04 -16.03
CA VAL A 418 -17.87 -14.31 -17.47
C VAL A 418 -18.93 -15.35 -17.85
N ARG A 419 -19.10 -16.41 -17.07
CA ARG A 419 -20.10 -17.45 -17.34
C ARG A 419 -21.53 -16.96 -17.20
N SER A 420 -21.84 -16.17 -16.18
CA SER A 420 -23.20 -15.70 -15.88
C SER A 420 -23.64 -14.58 -16.83
N ASN A 421 -22.79 -13.58 -17.06
CA ASN A 421 -23.14 -12.43 -17.88
C ASN A 421 -23.08 -12.73 -19.38
N ALA A 422 -22.26 -13.70 -19.81
CA ALA A 422 -22.29 -14.16 -21.20
C ALA A 422 -23.68 -14.66 -21.62
N ARG A 423 -24.46 -15.24 -20.70
CA ARG A 423 -25.86 -15.63 -20.96
C ARG A 423 -26.79 -14.43 -21.05
N TRP A 424 -26.61 -13.44 -20.17
CA TRP A 424 -27.45 -12.25 -20.17
C TRP A 424 -27.25 -11.41 -21.44
N PHE A 425 -25.98 -11.19 -21.84
CA PHE A 425 -25.67 -10.49 -23.10
C PHE A 425 -26.06 -11.28 -24.34
N ALA A 426 -26.08 -12.61 -24.24
CA ALA A 426 -26.63 -13.44 -25.31
C ALA A 426 -28.12 -13.14 -25.53
N ALA A 427 -28.89 -12.96 -24.46
CA ALA A 427 -30.32 -12.68 -24.57
C ALA A 427 -30.62 -11.28 -25.13
N HIS A 428 -29.83 -10.26 -24.79
CA HIS A 428 -30.12 -8.85 -25.12
C HIS A 428 -29.29 -8.31 -26.30
N LEU A 429 -28.75 -9.20 -27.13
CA LEU A 429 -27.88 -8.82 -28.24
C LEU A 429 -28.61 -8.08 -29.36
N GLU A 430 -29.93 -8.27 -29.45
CA GLU A 430 -30.81 -7.62 -30.42
C GLU A 430 -31.20 -6.19 -29.98
N GLU A 431 -30.98 -5.84 -28.71
CA GLU A 431 -31.19 -4.49 -28.16
C GLU A 431 -29.94 -3.60 -28.24
N LEU A 432 -28.78 -4.19 -28.60
CA LEU A 432 -27.48 -3.51 -28.72
C LEU A 432 -27.25 -2.93 -30.11
#